data_AF-A0A965PFP2-F1
#
_entry.id   AF-A0A965PFP2-F1
#
_cell.length_a   1.000
_cell.length_b   1.000
_cell.length_c   1.000
_cell.angle_alpha   90.00
_cell.angle_beta   90.00
_cell.angle_gamma   90.00
#
_symmetry.space_group_name_H-M   'P 1'
#
loop_
_entity.id
_entity.type
_entity.pdbx_description
1 polymer ?
#
loop_
_entity_poly.entity_id
_entity_poly.type
_entity_poly.pdbx_seq_one_letter_code
_entity_poly.pdbx_strand_id
1 'polypeptide(L)' 'MTTPQITIHDVLTGEIITRDFNAAELAQLEADKAQAIKDAAAIKARQAARQAVLDKLGLTADEISALFG' A
#
# COMPACT_ATOMS: atom_id res chain seq x y z
N MET A 1 2.11 5.97 23.60
CA MET A 1 2.42 5.41 22.26
C MET A 1 3.30 4.20 22.49
N THR A 2 2.87 3.01 22.10
CA THR A 2 3.71 1.82 22.14
C THR A 2 4.76 1.92 21.04
N THR A 3 6.04 1.80 21.41
CA THR A 3 7.13 1.69 20.44
C THR A 3 6.86 0.50 19.51
N PRO A 4 6.97 0.63 18.18
CA PRO A 4 6.78 -0.49 17.28
C PRO A 4 7.80 -1.59 17.60
N GLN A 5 7.35 -2.83 17.58
CA GLN A 5 8.15 -4.02 17.92
C GLN A 5 8.27 -4.92 16.71
N ILE A 6 9.44 -5.53 16.54
CA ILE A 6 9.72 -6.53 15.52
C ILE A 6 9.86 -7.88 16.21
N THR A 7 9.19 -8.89 15.65
CA THR A 7 9.36 -10.28 16.05
C THR A 7 10.07 -11.02 14.94
N ILE A 8 11.21 -11.61 15.27
CA ILE A 8 12.06 -12.38 14.37
C ILE A 8 11.85 -13.84 14.71
N HIS A 9 11.41 -14.62 13.72
CA HIS A 9 11.24 -16.07 13.83
C HIS A 9 12.41 -16.74 13.11
N ASP A 10 13.30 -17.38 13.85
CA ASP A 10 14.35 -18.21 13.27
C ASP A 10 13.78 -19.60 12.93
N VAL A 11 13.64 -19.86 11.63
CA VAL A 11 13.08 -21.11 11.11
C VAL A 11 14.00 -22.33 11.27
N LEU A 12 15.29 -22.12 11.56
CA LEU A 12 16.28 -23.19 11.73
C LEU A 12 16.39 -23.63 13.19
N THR A 13 16.37 -22.67 14.12
CA THR A 13 16.53 -22.93 15.56
C THR A 13 15.21 -22.97 16.32
N GLY A 14 14.13 -22.43 15.72
CA GLY A 14 12.84 -22.25 16.38
C GLY A 14 12.83 -21.09 17.39
N GLU A 15 13.90 -20.30 17.47
CA GLU A 15 13.98 -19.16 18.36
C GLU A 15 13.09 -18.01 17.87
N ILE A 16 12.38 -17.39 18.81
CA ILE A 16 11.53 -16.23 18.54
C ILE A 16 12.04 -15.08 19.41
N ILE A 17 12.50 -14.01 18.75
CA ILE A 17 13.04 -12.83 19.41
C ILE A 17 12.11 -11.65 19.12
N THR A 18 11.57 -11.05 20.16
CA THR A 18 10.81 -9.80 20.07
C THR A 18 11.63 -8.67 20.67
N ARG A 19 11.83 -7.60 19.90
CA ARG A 19 12.51 -6.39 20.36
C ARG A 19 11.86 -5.15 19.79
N ASP A 20 12.15 -4.01 20.40
CA ASP A 20 11.78 -2.72 19.84
C ASP A 20 12.56 -2.43 18.54
N PHE A 21 11.95 -1.63 17.67
CA PHE A 21 12.60 -1.15 16.46
C PHE A 21 13.85 -0.33 16.82
N ASN A 22 14.92 -0.53 16.07
CA ASN A 22 16.09 0.33 16.14
C ASN A 22 15.88 1.63 15.33
N ALA A 23 16.82 2.57 15.41
CA ALA A 23 16.69 3.87 14.74
C ALA A 23 16.56 3.77 13.20
N ALA A 24 17.23 2.79 12.57
CA ALA A 24 17.14 2.59 11.13
C ALA A 24 15.76 2.03 10.72
N GLU A 25 15.24 1.07 11.48
CA GLU A 25 13.90 0.50 11.26
C GLU A 25 12.81 1.53 11.48
N LEU A 26 12.96 2.42 12.47
CA LEU A 26 12.05 3.55 12.68
C LEU A 26 12.10 4.54 11.50
N ALA A 27 13.29 4.89 11.02
CA ALA A 27 13.43 5.78 9.86
C ALA A 27 12.81 5.17 8.59
N GLN A 28 13.00 3.86 8.38
CA GLN A 28 12.39 3.13 7.28
C GLN A 28 10.86 3.10 7.42
N LEU A 29 10.34 2.83 8.61
CA LEU A 29 8.90 2.85 8.86
C LEU A 29 8.26 4.19 8.50
N GLU A 30 8.91 5.30 8.83
CA GLU A 30 8.42 6.64 8.46
C GLU A 30 8.50 6.89 6.95
N ALA A 31 9.57 6.43 6.29
CA ALA A 31 9.69 6.50 4.83
C ALA A 31 8.59 5.67 4.13
N ASP A 32 8.32 4.47 4.62
CA ASP A 32 7.31 3.56 4.09
C ASP A 32 5.90 4.15 4.27
N LYS A 33 5.61 4.77 5.43
CA LYS A 33 4.35 5.50 5.64
C LYS A 33 4.18 6.64 4.64
N ALA A 34 5.23 7.44 4.44
CA ALA A 34 5.19 8.54 3.48
C ALA A 34 4.98 8.04 2.05
N GLN A 35 5.59 6.91 1.68
CA GLN A 35 5.42 6.30 0.37
C GLN A 35 4.01 5.72 0.20
N ALA A 36 3.48 5.00 1.20
CA ALA A 36 2.13 4.45 1.18
C ALA A 36 1.06 5.54 0.98
N ILE A 37 1.24 6.72 1.61
CA ILE A 37 0.34 7.86 1.40
C ILE A 37 0.39 8.36 -0.05
N LYS A 38 1.59 8.47 -0.63
CA LYS A 38 1.77 8.88 -2.04
C LYS A 38 1.14 7.88 -3.00
N ASP A 39 1.36 6.59 -2.77
CA ASP A 39 0.82 5.53 -3.62
C ASP A 39 -0.70 5.48 -3.55
N ALA A 40 -1.27 5.62 -2.35
CA ALA A 40 -2.72 5.71 -2.17
C ALA A 40 -3.32 6.93 -2.91
N ALA A 41 -2.66 8.09 -2.86
CA ALA A 41 -3.09 9.27 -3.60
C ALA A 41 -2.99 9.05 -5.12
N ALA A 42 -1.91 8.42 -5.60
CA ALA A 42 -1.72 8.12 -7.02
C ALA A 42 -2.75 7.11 -7.55
N ILE A 43 -3.08 6.07 -6.77
CA ILE A 43 -4.12 5.09 -7.13
C ILE A 43 -5.48 5.78 -7.23
N LYS A 44 -5.85 6.62 -6.24
CA LYS A 44 -7.10 7.39 -6.27
C LYS A 44 -7.16 8.32 -7.47
N ALA A 45 -6.07 9.03 -7.78
CA ALA A 45 -6.01 9.91 -8.94
C ALA A 45 -6.18 9.14 -10.26
N ARG A 46 -5.55 7.97 -10.39
CA ARG A 46 -5.72 7.11 -11.58
C ARG A 46 -7.14 6.57 -11.70
N GLN A 47 -7.76 6.15 -10.60
CA GLN A 47 -9.16 5.70 -10.58
C GLN A 47 -10.11 6.83 -10.96
N ALA A 48 -9.93 8.03 -10.39
CA ALA A 48 -10.73 9.20 -10.73
C ALA A 48 -10.55 9.62 -12.20
N ALA A 49 -9.33 9.58 -12.72
CA ALA A 49 -9.06 9.88 -14.14
C ALA A 49 -9.73 8.86 -15.07
N ARG A 50 -9.68 7.57 -14.74
CA ARG A 50 -10.38 6.53 -15.49
C ARG A 50 -11.89 6.76 -15.46
N GLN A 51 -12.47 7.01 -14.29
CA GLN A 51 -13.90 7.27 -14.16
C GLN A 51 -14.31 8.52 -14.95
N ALA A 52 -13.54 9.60 -14.88
CA ALA A 52 -13.84 10.81 -15.65
C ALA A 52 -13.80 10.59 -17.18
N VAL A 53 -12.97 9.66 -17.67
CA VAL A 53 -12.96 9.27 -19.10
C VAL A 53 -14.20 8.44 -19.43
N LEU A 54 -14.57 7.49 -18.57
CA LEU A 54 -15.78 6.69 -18.73
C LEU A 54 -17.03 7.57 -18.76
N ASP A 55 -17.15 8.51 -17.82
CA ASP A 55 -18.26 9.46 -17.74
C ASP A 55 -18.36 10.34 -19.00
N LYS A 56 -17.22 10.79 -19.55
CA LYS A 56 -17.17 11.55 -20.81
C LYS A 56 -17.62 10.75 -22.02
N LEU A 57 -17.34 9.45 -22.03
CA LEU A 57 -17.77 8.54 -23.09
C LEU A 57 -19.21 8.06 -22.90
N GLY A 58 -19.82 8.36 -21.75
CA GLY A 58 -21.17 7.88 -21.40
C GLY A 58 -21.22 6.37 -21.20
N LEU A 59 -20.09 5.75 -20.86
CA LEU A 59 -19.95 4.30 -20.69
C LEU A 59 -19.69 3.98 -19.23
N THR A 60 -20.23 2.86 -18.77
CA THR A 60 -19.91 2.27 -17.47
C THR A 60 -18.64 1.40 -17.56
N ALA A 61 -18.05 1.10 -16.41
CA ALA A 61 -16.90 0.21 -16.34
C ALA A 61 -17.23 -1.20 -16.89
N ASP A 62 -18.44 -1.69 -16.64
CA ASP A 62 -18.92 -2.98 -17.12
C ASP A 62 -19.08 -2.99 -18.65
N GLU A 63 -19.59 -1.90 -19.23
CA GLU A 63 -19.72 -1.77 -20.69
C GLU A 63 -18.35 -1.70 -21.40
N ILE A 64 -17.37 -0.99 -20.84
CA ILE A 64 -16.01 -1.00 -21.40
C ILE A 64 -15.37 -2.39 -21.29
N SER A 65 -15.59 -3.09 -20.17
CA SER A 65 -15.10 -4.46 -20.02
C SER A 65 -15.77 -5.42 -21.01
N ALA A 66 -17.04 -5.22 -21.35
CA ALA A 66 -17.73 -6.04 -22.35
C ALA A 66 -17.28 -5.73 -23.79
N LEU A 67 -16.82 -4.51 -24.07
CA LEU A 67 -16.38 -4.07 -25.40
C LEU A 67 -14.90 -4.35 -25.69
N PHE A 68 -14.05 -4.31 -24.66
CA PHE A 68 -12.58 -4.35 -24.81
C PHE A 68 -11.87 -5.32 -23.86
N GLY A 69 -12.61 -6.03 -23.00
CA GLY A 69 -12.08 -7.00 -22.04
C GLY A 69 -12.12 -8.44 -22.55
#